data_AF-A0A6B3C9X4-F1
#
_entry.id   AF-A0A6B3C9X4-F1
#
_cell.length_a   1.000
_cell.length_b   1.000
_cell.length_c   1.000
_cell.angle_alpha   90.00
_cell.angle_beta   90.00
_cell.angle_gamma   90.00
#
_symmetry.space_group_name_H-M   'P 1'
#
loop_
_entity.id
_entity.type
_entity.pdbx_description
1 polymer ?
#
loop_
_entity_poly.entity_id
_entity_poly.type
_entity_poly.pdbx_seq_one_letter_code
_entity_poly.pdbx_strand_id
1 'polypeptide(L)'
;TALPGVRVRRLPGRMGSPVDHCLTSFDRYFVPRDALLAGKQGRIGEDGRFTSELANRRRRFLLSIGRVTPGKLSMSACAVGSARVTLAIAVRYAGHRLVSGSRGAQRVPVYAHRTHHGPLAGAMATVFAMS
;
A
#
# COMPACT_ATOMS: atom_id res chain seq x y z
N THR A 1 29.84 -3.46 -0.53
CA THR A 1 30.06 -3.38 0.94
C THR A 1 29.61 -2.02 1.42
N ALA A 2 29.08 -1.92 2.66
CA ALA A 2 28.61 -0.64 3.19
C ALA A 2 29.80 0.29 3.55
N LEU A 3 29.58 1.59 3.51
CA LEU A 3 30.59 2.60 3.91
C LEU A 3 30.86 2.53 5.42
N PRO A 4 32.05 2.95 5.90
CA PRO A 4 32.33 3.06 7.32
C PRO A 4 31.25 3.87 8.06
N GLY A 5 30.78 3.38 9.20
CA GLY A 5 29.69 4.01 9.96
C GLY A 5 28.28 3.73 9.42
N VAL A 6 28.12 3.02 8.29
CA VAL A 6 26.82 2.60 7.75
C VAL A 6 26.66 1.09 7.92
N ARG A 7 25.60 0.66 8.62
CA ARG A 7 25.24 -0.76 8.74
C ARG A 7 23.90 -1.02 8.08
N VAL A 8 23.88 -1.99 7.16
CA VAL A 8 22.68 -2.47 6.46
C VAL A 8 22.44 -3.92 6.83
N ARG A 9 21.25 -4.24 7.33
CA ARG A 9 20.84 -5.59 7.68
C ARG A 9 19.56 -5.95 6.94
N ARG A 10 19.60 -6.98 6.11
CA ARG A 10 18.40 -7.53 5.45
C ARG A 10 17.41 -8.01 6.52
N LEU A 11 16.15 -7.66 6.35
CA LEU A 11 15.05 -8.14 7.19
C LEU A 11 14.56 -9.50 6.65
N PRO A 12 13.96 -10.35 7.50
CA PRO A 12 13.32 -11.57 7.04
C PRO A 12 12.30 -11.26 5.94
N GLY A 13 12.19 -12.17 4.97
CA GLY A 13 11.18 -12.08 3.92
C GLY A 13 9.78 -11.95 4.53
N ARG A 14 8.93 -11.15 3.88
CA ARG A 14 7.52 -11.00 4.28
C ARG A 14 6.61 -11.63 3.24
N MET A 15 5.50 -12.19 3.72
CA MET A 15 4.41 -12.63 2.85
C MET A 15 3.91 -11.44 2.02
N GLY A 16 3.80 -11.60 0.70
CA GLY A 16 3.15 -10.65 -0.20
C GLY A 16 4.07 -9.95 -1.20
N SER A 17 5.12 -9.27 -0.74
CA SER A 17 5.99 -8.47 -1.64
C SER A 17 7.40 -9.04 -1.70
N PRO A 18 7.92 -9.41 -2.89
CA PRO A 18 9.28 -9.93 -3.05
C PRO A 18 10.30 -8.78 -3.06
N VAL A 19 10.34 -8.02 -1.97
CA VAL A 19 11.21 -6.85 -1.84
C VAL A 19 12.23 -7.08 -0.73
N ASP A 20 13.48 -6.67 -1.00
CA ASP A 20 14.62 -6.80 -0.10
C ASP A 20 14.61 -5.73 0.98
N HIS A 21 13.60 -5.79 1.85
CA HIS A 21 13.51 -4.89 2.98
C HIS A 21 14.75 -4.99 3.86
N CYS A 22 15.33 -3.84 4.20
CA CYS A 22 16.53 -3.75 5.03
C CYS A 22 16.32 -2.74 6.15
N LEU A 23 16.99 -2.97 7.27
CA LEU A 23 17.24 -1.96 8.29
C LEU A 23 18.58 -1.30 8.00
N THR A 24 18.57 0.03 7.85
CA THR A 24 19.79 0.83 7.70
C THR A 24 20.01 1.65 8.97
N SER A 25 21.21 1.61 9.52
CA SER A 25 21.62 2.40 10.69
C SER A 25 22.93 3.13 10.42
N PHE A 26 23.07 4.30 11.04
CA PHE A 26 24.21 5.19 10.87
C PHE A 26 24.85 5.46 12.23
N ASP A 27 26.17 5.33 12.33
CA ASP A 27 26.97 5.72 13.49
C ASP A 27 27.83 6.93 13.10
N ARG A 28 27.38 8.11 13.53
CA ARG A 28 28.05 9.40 13.29
C ARG A 28 28.52 9.59 11.84
N TYR A 29 27.72 9.10 10.89
CA TYR A 29 28.00 9.22 9.47
C TYR A 29 27.60 10.61 8.96
N PHE A 30 28.57 11.39 8.49
CA PHE A 30 28.34 12.74 7.98
C PHE A 30 28.10 12.72 6.48
N VAL A 31 27.17 13.56 6.02
CA VAL A 31 26.92 13.81 4.61
C VAL A 31 27.13 15.30 4.30
N PRO A 32 27.52 15.65 3.06
CA PRO A 32 27.55 17.02 2.60
C PRO A 32 26.21 17.75 2.84
N ARG A 33 26.28 19.07 3.06
CA ARG A 33 25.09 19.88 3.40
C ARG A 33 24.06 19.93 2.27
N ASP A 34 24.51 19.85 1.03
CA ASP A 34 23.69 19.79 -0.18
C ASP A 34 22.94 18.44 -0.35
N ALA A 35 23.28 17.42 0.45
CA ALA A 35 22.48 16.18 0.53
C ALA A 35 21.11 16.40 1.21
N LEU A 36 20.92 17.53 1.93
CA LEU A 36 19.62 17.90 2.47
C LEU A 36 18.69 18.35 1.34
N LEU A 37 17.58 17.62 1.14
CA LEU A 37 16.51 18.01 0.23
C LEU A 37 15.76 19.25 0.75
N ALA A 38 16.35 20.42 0.49
CA ALA A 38 15.82 21.71 0.89
C ALA A 38 14.62 22.13 0.03
N GLY A 39 13.81 23.06 0.55
CA GLY A 39 12.69 23.63 -0.17
C GLY A 39 11.94 24.65 0.67
N LYS A 40 10.69 24.95 0.30
CA LYS A 40 9.82 25.88 1.04
C LYS A 40 9.59 25.44 2.48
N GLN A 41 9.65 24.13 2.75
CA GLN A 41 9.52 23.52 4.06
C GLN A 41 10.70 23.79 4.99
N GLY A 42 11.88 24.13 4.45
CA GLY A 42 13.08 24.29 5.26
C GLY A 42 14.36 24.24 4.46
N ARG A 43 15.31 25.10 4.84
CA ARG A 43 16.70 25.08 4.40
C ARG A 43 17.61 25.47 5.57
N ILE A 44 18.84 25.00 5.55
CA ILE A 44 19.90 25.45 6.46
C ILE A 44 20.75 26.45 5.67
N GLY A 45 21.16 27.56 6.27
CA GLY A 45 21.97 28.64 5.69
C GLY A 45 23.48 28.40 5.77
N GLU A 46 24.26 29.26 5.09
CA GLU A 46 25.75 29.37 5.20
C GLU A 46 26.22 29.29 6.66
N ASP A 47 25.52 30.10 7.45
CA ASP A 47 25.67 30.33 8.88
C ASP A 47 25.12 29.21 9.79
N GLY A 48 24.67 28.09 9.20
CA GLY A 48 24.06 26.99 9.93
C GLY A 48 22.64 27.26 10.46
N ARG A 49 22.02 28.41 10.14
CA ARG A 49 20.66 28.72 10.62
C ARG A 49 19.58 28.07 9.77
N PHE A 50 18.60 27.47 10.43
CA PHE A 50 17.40 26.96 9.78
C PHE A 50 16.43 28.10 9.44
N THR A 51 15.96 28.14 8.19
CA THR A 51 14.92 29.06 7.74
C THR A 51 13.87 28.31 6.93
N SER A 52 12.64 28.85 6.89
CA SER A 52 11.53 28.27 6.15
C SER A 52 10.58 29.36 5.67
N GLU A 53 10.08 29.23 4.45
CA GLU A 53 9.07 30.12 3.87
C GLU A 53 7.67 29.89 4.48
N LEU A 54 7.48 28.75 5.16
CA LEU A 54 6.26 28.41 5.86
C LEU A 54 6.37 28.67 7.37
N ALA A 55 5.67 29.69 7.88
CA ALA A 55 5.66 30.03 9.31
C ALA A 55 5.02 28.91 10.17
N ASN A 56 3.95 28.28 9.68
CA ASN A 56 3.20 27.26 10.42
C ASN A 56 3.92 25.89 10.41
N ARG A 57 4.21 25.36 11.61
CA ARG A 57 4.90 24.06 11.79
C ARG A 57 4.17 22.88 11.14
N ARG A 58 2.84 22.83 11.28
CA ARG A 58 2.00 21.76 10.70
C ARG A 58 2.05 21.79 9.17
N ARG A 59 1.99 22.98 8.56
CA ARG A 59 2.09 23.13 7.10
C ARG A 59 3.46 22.69 6.57
N ARG A 60 4.54 22.97 7.29
CA ARG A 60 5.89 22.44 6.97
C ARG A 60 5.92 20.93 6.98
N PHE A 61 5.45 20.33 8.08
CA PHE A 61 5.41 18.87 8.22
C PHE A 61 4.62 18.22 7.08
N LEU A 62 3.41 18.71 6.80
CA LEU A 62 2.57 18.18 5.73
C LEU A 62 3.21 18.32 4.34
N LEU A 63 3.96 19.40 4.09
CA LEU A 63 4.72 19.55 2.85
C LEU A 63 5.87 18.52 2.78
N SER A 64 6.62 18.32 3.86
CA SER A 64 7.71 17.34 3.93
C SER A 64 7.23 15.90 3.69
N ILE A 65 6.02 15.56 4.16
CA ILE A 65 5.42 14.25 3.93
C ILE A 65 4.45 14.22 2.74
N GLY A 66 4.46 15.26 1.88
CA GLY A 66 3.45 15.45 0.83
C GLY A 66 3.32 14.26 -0.13
N ARG A 67 4.41 13.51 -0.37
CA ARG A 67 4.41 12.29 -1.20
C ARG A 67 3.59 11.13 -0.62
N VAL A 68 3.23 11.16 0.67
CA VAL A 68 2.40 10.12 1.29
C VAL A 68 1.01 10.08 0.66
N THR A 69 0.43 11.23 0.31
CA THR A 69 -0.91 11.29 -0.29
C THR A 69 -1.01 10.59 -1.65
N PRO A 70 -0.19 10.91 -2.67
CA PRO A 70 -0.23 10.19 -3.94
C PRO A 70 0.12 8.70 -3.77
N GLY A 71 1.02 8.37 -2.83
CA GLY A 71 1.29 6.98 -2.47
C GLY A 71 0.05 6.22 -2.00
N LYS A 72 -0.73 6.81 -1.09
CA LYS A 72 -2.01 6.23 -0.63
C LYS A 72 -3.01 6.05 -1.77
N LEU A 73 -3.14 7.04 -2.66
CA LEU A 73 -4.05 6.95 -3.81
C LEU A 73 -3.66 5.81 -4.75
N SER A 74 -2.37 5.67 -5.06
CA SER A 74 -1.86 4.58 -5.89
C SER A 74 -2.11 3.21 -5.24
N MET A 75 -1.87 3.08 -3.93
CA MET A 75 -2.17 1.85 -3.19
C MET A 75 -3.66 1.51 -3.21
N SER A 76 -4.53 2.49 -3.01
CA SER A 76 -5.99 2.29 -3.08
C SER A 76 -6.42 1.84 -4.48
N ALA A 77 -5.91 2.46 -5.54
CA ALA A 77 -6.21 2.06 -6.91
C ALA A 77 -5.77 0.61 -7.20
N CYS A 78 -4.59 0.22 -6.72
CA CYS A 78 -4.11 -1.16 -6.82
C CYS A 78 -5.02 -2.15 -6.07
N ALA A 79 -5.49 -1.77 -4.87
CA ALA A 79 -6.41 -2.59 -4.08
C ALA A 79 -7.77 -2.77 -4.78
N VAL A 80 -8.34 -1.71 -5.36
CA VAL A 80 -9.59 -1.79 -6.15
C VAL A 80 -9.39 -2.65 -7.40
N GLY A 81 -8.27 -2.50 -8.10
CA GLY A 81 -7.90 -3.37 -9.22
C GLY A 81 -7.84 -4.85 -8.83
N SER A 82 -7.17 -5.15 -7.72
CA SER A 82 -7.05 -6.50 -7.17
C SER A 82 -8.39 -7.09 -6.75
N ALA A 83 -9.27 -6.27 -6.14
CA ALA A 83 -10.60 -6.68 -5.75
C ALA A 83 -11.47 -7.03 -6.97
N ARG A 84 -11.41 -6.24 -8.07
CA ARG A 84 -12.11 -6.55 -9.33
C ARG A 84 -11.70 -7.91 -9.90
N VAL A 85 -10.39 -8.16 -10.00
CA VAL A 85 -9.87 -9.44 -10.52
C VAL A 85 -10.29 -10.60 -9.64
N THR A 86 -10.13 -10.45 -8.32
CA THR A 86 -10.52 -11.48 -7.34
C THR A 86 -12.00 -11.81 -7.44
N LEU A 87 -12.86 -10.79 -7.52
CA LEU A 87 -14.30 -10.96 -7.66
C LEU A 87 -14.68 -11.62 -8.98
N ALA A 88 -14.05 -11.23 -10.09
CA ALA A 88 -14.29 -11.85 -11.40
C ALA A 88 -13.96 -13.35 -11.36
N ILE A 89 -12.84 -13.74 -10.74
CA ILE A 89 -12.45 -15.13 -10.54
C ILE A 89 -13.47 -15.85 -9.66
N ALA A 90 -13.85 -15.26 -8.52
CA ALA A 90 -14.78 -15.87 -7.57
C ALA A 90 -16.16 -16.11 -8.18
N VAL A 91 -16.73 -15.12 -8.88
CA VAL A 91 -18.04 -15.23 -9.54
C VAL A 91 -17.99 -16.29 -10.64
N ARG A 92 -16.95 -16.28 -11.47
CA ARG A 92 -16.78 -17.29 -12.53
C ARG A 92 -16.68 -18.69 -11.94
N TYR A 93 -15.82 -18.88 -10.93
CA TYR A 93 -15.68 -20.17 -10.26
C TYR A 93 -16.98 -20.62 -9.58
N ALA A 94 -17.75 -19.69 -9.01
CA ALA A 94 -19.01 -19.99 -8.35
C ALA A 94 -20.06 -20.59 -9.31
N GLY A 95 -20.02 -20.22 -10.59
CA GLY A 95 -20.86 -20.80 -11.64
C GLY A 95 -20.42 -22.19 -12.08
N HIS A 96 -19.11 -22.49 -12.03
CA HIS A 96 -18.55 -23.78 -12.47
C HIS A 96 -18.52 -24.83 -11.35
N ARG A 97 -18.29 -24.43 -10.10
CA ARG A 97 -18.12 -25.36 -8.98
C ARG A 97 -19.45 -25.93 -8.54
N LEU A 98 -19.70 -27.18 -8.89
CA LEU A 98 -20.88 -27.92 -8.44
C LEU A 98 -20.69 -28.44 -6.99
N VAL A 99 -21.73 -28.33 -6.18
CA VAL A 99 -21.85 -28.79 -4.78
C VAL A 99 -23.23 -29.41 -4.53
N SER A 100 -23.47 -30.01 -3.35
CA SER A 100 -24.74 -30.65 -3.02
C SER A 100 -25.89 -29.65 -2.94
N GLY A 101 -26.96 -29.89 -3.70
CA GLY A 101 -28.20 -29.13 -3.60
C GLY A 101 -29.04 -29.51 -2.37
N SER A 102 -30.01 -28.66 -2.04
CA SER A 102 -30.90 -28.82 -0.88
C SER A 102 -31.83 -30.04 -0.95
N ARG A 103 -32.02 -30.63 -2.14
CA ARG A 103 -32.90 -31.80 -2.38
C ARG A 103 -32.11 -33.06 -2.74
N GLY A 104 -31.08 -33.35 -1.95
CA GLY A 104 -30.52 -34.70 -1.74
C GLY A 104 -30.37 -35.59 -2.98
N ALA A 105 -29.78 -35.09 -4.07
CA ALA A 105 -29.25 -35.86 -5.21
C ALA A 105 -28.70 -34.91 -6.31
N GLN A 106 -29.31 -33.74 -6.47
CA GLN A 106 -28.91 -32.78 -7.50
C GLN A 106 -27.64 -32.02 -7.08
N ARG A 107 -26.60 -32.04 -7.92
CA ARG A 107 -25.48 -31.12 -7.78
C ARG A 107 -25.82 -29.80 -8.47
N VAL A 108 -25.63 -28.69 -7.77
CA VAL A 108 -25.91 -27.34 -8.28
C VAL A 108 -24.64 -26.49 -8.18
N PRO A 109 -24.47 -25.46 -9.03
CA PRO A 109 -23.39 -24.50 -8.86
C PRO A 109 -23.42 -23.91 -7.45
N VAL A 110 -22.25 -23.67 -6.84
CA VAL A 110 -22.18 -23.10 -5.49
C VAL A 110 -22.84 -21.72 -5.44
N TYR A 111 -22.84 -20.98 -6.56
CA TYR A 111 -23.58 -19.73 -6.72
C TYR A 111 -25.10 -19.87 -6.49
N ALA A 112 -25.70 -21.06 -6.66
CA ALA A 112 -27.12 -21.28 -6.42
C ALA A 112 -27.49 -21.16 -4.92
N HIS A 113 -26.52 -21.30 -4.01
CA HIS A 113 -26.75 -21.13 -2.59
C HIS A 113 -26.74 -19.65 -2.22
N ARG A 114 -27.81 -19.17 -1.58
CA ARG A 114 -27.92 -17.76 -1.13
C ARG A 114 -26.77 -17.33 -0.22
N THR A 115 -26.27 -18.25 0.61
CA THR A 115 -25.12 -18.03 1.50
C THR A 115 -23.82 -17.75 0.75
N HIS A 116 -23.72 -18.16 -0.52
CA HIS A 116 -22.58 -17.85 -1.40
C HIS A 116 -22.90 -16.68 -2.34
N HIS A 117 -24.12 -16.62 -2.89
CA HIS A 117 -24.56 -15.58 -3.81
C HIS A 117 -24.60 -14.18 -3.16
N GLY A 118 -25.24 -14.06 -2.00
CA GLY A 118 -25.45 -12.77 -1.32
C GLY A 118 -24.16 -12.01 -1.05
N PRO A 119 -23.14 -12.63 -0.43
CA PRO A 119 -21.84 -11.99 -0.21
C PRO A 119 -21.15 -11.55 -1.50
N LEU A 120 -21.23 -12.34 -2.58
CA LEU A 120 -20.65 -11.96 -3.88
C LEU A 120 -21.37 -10.78 -4.52
N ALA A 121 -22.71 -10.73 -4.43
CA ALA A 121 -23.49 -9.59 -4.93
C ALA A 121 -23.17 -8.30 -4.16
N GLY A 122 -23.05 -8.40 -2.83
CA GLY A 122 -22.62 -7.28 -1.99
C GLY A 122 -21.21 -6.80 -2.33
N ALA A 123 -20.26 -7.73 -2.45
CA ALA A 123 -18.88 -7.41 -2.85
C ALA A 123 -18.82 -6.76 -4.24
N MET A 124 -19.66 -7.19 -5.18
CA MET A 124 -19.78 -6.57 -6.50
C MET A 124 -20.24 -5.13 -6.39
N ALA A 125 -21.32 -4.86 -5.65
CA ALA A 125 -21.79 -3.50 -5.43
C ALA A 125 -20.70 -2.60 -4.81
N THR A 126 -19.99 -3.09 -3.78
CA THR A 126 -18.89 -2.34 -3.15
C THR A 126 -17.75 -2.07 -4.12
N VAL A 127 -17.31 -3.06 -4.89
CA VAL A 127 -16.19 -2.90 -5.83
C VAL A 127 -16.53 -1.90 -6.94
N PHE A 128 -17.75 -1.93 -7.48
CA PHE A 128 -18.19 -0.93 -8.46
C PHE A 128 -18.34 0.46 -7.85
N ALA A 129 -18.77 0.59 -6.59
CA ALA A 129 -18.85 1.88 -5.91
C ALA A 129 -17.47 2.51 -5.60
N MET A 130 -16.43 1.68 -5.46
CA MET A 130 -15.05 2.15 -5.26
C MET A 130 -14.30 2.49 -6.56
N SER A 131 -14.85 2.11 -7.71
CA SER A 131 -14.19 2.19 -9.02
C SER A 131 -14.50 3.50 -9.75
#